data_AF-A0A7K9SG17-F1
#
_entry.id   AF-A0A7K9SG17-F1
#
_cell.length_a   1.000
_cell.length_b   1.000
_cell.length_c   1.000
_cell.angle_alpha   90.00
_cell.angle_beta   90.00
_cell.angle_gamma   90.00
#
_symmetry.space_group_name_H-M   'P 1'
#
loop_
_entity.id
_entity.type
_entity.pdbx_description
1 polymer ?
#
loop_
_entity_poly.entity_id
_entity_poly.type
_entity_poly.pdbx_seq_one_letter_code
_entity_poly.pdbx_strand_id
1 'polypeptide(L)'
;AGRVVLHLDLDCFYAQVEMILHPEFREKPLGVQQKSIVVTCNYEARKLGVKKMMSVKDAKEKCPELILVNGEDLTPYRDMSYKVTELLGEFCPLVERLGLDENFVDITEIVEKRLKQLQQSGSSRVCVSGHIYNNQTINWQDTTHIRLAVGSQIAKEFREAVAARLGLTGCAGVATNKLLSKLVSGTFKPNQQTLLLPESCQDLLHSLESIQKVPGIGFRTAQHLEMLGVRNLSDLQGFPAAELQKELGVSAAQRIQKLSYGEDDSPVTPSGPPQSFSDEDSFKKCSSEVEVKEKIEELLPNLLDRISKDGRQPHTIRLSIRQFSSSQTWGRRESRQCPLPPHLLQKLGQASSNIVPPLVDLLMKLFRKMIDVQLPFHLTLLSVCFSNLKDLPSSKKGSIGFYLKQMAPAAGSGKRFFCTFLPQEEDVSQGEGTASWHQNCNSPGTTKTRKLSEEKQNYVKKAAIPDFSFHLFPEAIDQEVFKELPEDIQKEILCGKSK
;
A
#
# COMPACT_ATOMS: atom_id res chain seq x y z
N ALA A 1 16.35 -29.50 -6.29
CA ALA A 1 17.07 -28.20 -6.38
C ALA A 1 16.24 -27.13 -5.69
N GLY A 2 16.85 -26.04 -5.21
CA GLY A 2 16.15 -24.98 -4.47
C GLY A 2 15.20 -24.14 -5.34
N ARG A 3 14.21 -23.51 -4.69
CA ARG A 3 13.29 -22.55 -5.34
C ARG A 3 14.04 -21.29 -5.79
N VAL A 4 13.47 -20.59 -6.76
CA VAL A 4 13.82 -19.20 -7.10
C VAL A 4 12.55 -18.36 -6.99
N VAL A 5 12.52 -17.47 -5.99
CA VAL A 5 11.37 -16.62 -5.68
C VAL A 5 11.72 -15.17 -5.98
N LEU A 6 10.80 -14.51 -6.66
CA LEU A 6 10.80 -13.09 -6.97
C LEU A 6 9.82 -12.38 -6.03
N HIS A 7 10.20 -11.23 -5.49
CA HIS A 7 9.30 -10.27 -4.84
C HIS A 7 9.36 -8.93 -5.59
N LEU A 8 8.20 -8.40 -6.00
CA LEU A 8 8.04 -7.09 -6.64
C LEU A 8 7.33 -6.15 -5.66
N ASP A 9 7.86 -4.94 -5.50
CA ASP A 9 7.37 -3.87 -4.59
C ASP A 9 7.29 -2.55 -5.39
N LEU A 10 6.08 -2.05 -5.64
CA LEU A 10 5.86 -0.88 -6.51
C LEU A 10 6.28 0.44 -5.85
N ASP A 11 6.92 1.30 -6.65
CA ASP A 11 7.48 2.54 -6.16
C ASP A 11 6.40 3.56 -5.81
N CYS A 12 6.36 3.97 -4.53
CA CYS A 12 5.45 4.98 -3.99
C CYS A 12 3.97 4.80 -4.39
N PHE A 13 3.52 3.55 -4.55
CA PHE A 13 2.38 3.12 -5.37
C PHE A 13 1.23 4.12 -5.57
N TYR A 14 0.51 4.55 -4.52
CA TYR A 14 -0.63 5.47 -4.71
C TYR A 14 -0.21 6.77 -5.40
N ALA A 15 0.91 7.39 -5.00
CA ALA A 15 1.42 8.60 -5.64
C ALA A 15 1.82 8.34 -7.11
N GLN A 16 2.26 7.13 -7.44
CA GLN A 16 2.56 6.75 -8.82
C GLN A 16 1.30 6.55 -9.66
N VAL A 17 0.22 5.98 -9.10
CA VAL A 17 -1.10 5.94 -9.74
C VAL A 17 -1.63 7.35 -9.98
N GLU A 18 -1.52 8.26 -9.00
CA GLU A 18 -1.88 9.67 -9.20
C GLU A 18 -1.04 10.33 -10.31
N MET A 19 0.27 10.09 -10.39
CA MET A 19 1.13 10.61 -11.47
C MET A 19 0.88 9.97 -12.87
N ILE A 20 0.11 8.87 -12.93
CA ILE A 20 -0.38 8.28 -14.17
C ILE A 20 -1.71 8.94 -14.59
N LEU A 21 -2.62 9.15 -13.63
CA LEU A 21 -3.91 9.83 -13.85
C LEU A 21 -3.74 11.33 -14.14
N HIS A 22 -2.77 11.97 -13.48
CA HIS A 22 -2.44 13.39 -13.51
C HIS A 22 -0.95 13.59 -13.84
N PRO A 23 -0.56 13.52 -15.13
CA PRO A 23 0.84 13.65 -15.56
C PRO A 23 1.53 14.94 -15.09
N GLU A 24 0.76 16.01 -14.84
CA GLU A 24 1.21 17.30 -14.33
C GLU A 24 1.83 17.26 -12.91
N PHE A 25 1.73 16.13 -12.19
CA PHE A 25 2.35 15.93 -10.88
C PHE A 25 3.72 15.23 -10.93
N ARG A 26 4.14 14.67 -12.08
CA ARG A 26 5.34 13.81 -12.17
C ARG A 26 6.64 14.42 -11.66
N GLU A 27 6.83 15.71 -11.90
CA GLU A 27 8.05 16.45 -11.53
C GLU A 27 7.88 17.34 -10.29
N LYS A 28 6.75 17.22 -9.59
CA LYS A 28 6.39 18.06 -8.44
C LYS A 28 6.36 17.21 -7.16
N PRO A 29 6.67 17.78 -5.97
CA PRO A 29 6.52 17.04 -4.72
C PRO A 29 5.03 16.71 -4.49
N LEU A 30 4.71 15.42 -4.46
CA LEU A 30 3.35 14.90 -4.32
C LEU A 30 3.24 13.98 -3.10
N GLY A 31 2.25 14.26 -2.25
CA GLY A 31 1.79 13.38 -1.18
C GLY A 31 0.35 12.91 -1.44
N VAL A 32 0.07 11.65 -1.12
CA VAL A 32 -1.29 11.13 -1.06
C VAL A 32 -1.76 11.19 0.39
N GLN A 33 -2.89 11.85 0.61
CA GLN A 33 -3.45 12.14 1.91
C GLN A 33 -4.64 11.21 2.22
N GLN A 34 -4.67 10.67 3.44
CA GLN A 34 -5.82 10.00 4.02
C GLN A 34 -6.09 10.62 5.39
N LYS A 35 -7.27 11.21 5.58
CA LYS A 35 -7.62 12.02 6.75
C LYS A 35 -6.55 13.10 7.01
N SER A 36 -5.76 12.98 8.07
CA SER A 36 -4.68 13.92 8.45
C SER A 36 -3.26 13.38 8.25
N ILE A 37 -3.10 12.30 7.49
CA ILE A 37 -1.83 11.57 7.30
C ILE A 37 -1.46 11.55 5.82
N VAL A 38 -0.19 11.80 5.50
CA VAL A 38 0.41 11.53 4.19
C VAL A 38 0.78 10.05 4.16
N VAL A 39 -0.10 9.20 3.61
CA VAL A 39 0.07 7.73 3.60
C VAL A 39 1.30 7.32 2.79
N THR A 40 1.52 7.98 1.65
CA THR A 40 2.74 7.86 0.85
C THR A 40 3.00 9.16 0.09
N CYS A 41 4.21 9.28 -0.46
CA CYS A 41 4.65 10.42 -1.26
C CYS A 41 5.63 9.94 -2.34
N ASN A 42 5.69 10.69 -3.46
CA ASN A 42 6.64 10.43 -4.55
C ASN A 42 8.08 10.75 -4.13
N TYR A 43 9.06 10.38 -4.96
CA TYR A 43 10.47 10.54 -4.60
C TYR A 43 10.91 12.01 -4.56
N GLU A 44 10.19 12.89 -5.25
CA GLU A 44 10.42 14.33 -5.29
C GLU A 44 10.10 14.96 -3.92
N ALA A 45 8.96 14.61 -3.32
CA ALA A 45 8.65 14.96 -1.94
C ALA A 45 9.60 14.31 -0.92
N ARG A 46 10.08 13.07 -1.17
CA ARG A 46 11.05 12.40 -0.27
C ARG A 46 12.41 13.07 -0.24
N LYS A 47 12.90 13.62 -1.36
CA LYS A 47 14.13 14.43 -1.42
C LYS A 47 14.05 15.64 -0.49
N LEU A 48 12.85 16.20 -0.33
CA LEU A 48 12.53 17.32 0.57
C LEU A 48 12.19 16.89 2.01
N GLY A 49 12.48 15.63 2.38
CA GLY A 49 12.34 15.14 3.75
C GLY A 49 10.93 14.75 4.20
N VAL A 50 9.94 14.79 3.30
CA VAL A 50 8.60 14.22 3.53
C VAL A 50 8.72 12.70 3.60
N LYS A 51 8.12 12.06 4.62
CA LYS A 51 8.17 10.61 4.81
C LYS A 51 6.77 9.99 4.75
N LYS A 52 6.69 8.69 4.45
CA LYS A 52 5.45 7.91 4.58
C LYS A 52 4.93 7.98 6.02
N MET A 53 3.61 7.99 6.20
CA MET A 53 2.91 8.08 7.49
C MET A 53 3.20 9.36 8.31
N MET A 54 3.68 10.42 7.68
CA MET A 54 3.86 11.73 8.30
C MET A 54 2.51 12.45 8.46
N SER A 55 2.34 13.30 9.47
CA SER A 55 1.14 14.14 9.53
C SER A 55 1.16 15.18 8.41
N VAL A 56 -0.02 15.59 7.94
CA VAL A 56 -0.14 16.63 6.89
C VAL A 56 0.50 17.95 7.33
N LYS A 57 0.46 18.27 8.63
CA LYS A 57 1.11 19.45 9.20
C LYS A 57 2.63 19.37 9.02
N ASP A 58 3.27 18.32 9.52
CA ASP A 58 4.73 18.19 9.49
C ASP A 58 5.25 18.03 8.05
N ALA A 59 4.45 17.42 7.17
CA ALA A 59 4.77 17.31 5.75
C ALA A 59 4.76 18.68 5.04
N LYS A 60 3.77 19.53 5.35
CA LYS A 60 3.69 20.91 4.84
C LYS A 60 4.74 21.84 5.46
N GLU A 61 5.15 21.60 6.70
CA GLU A 61 6.24 22.34 7.34
C GLU A 61 7.59 22.08 6.66
N LYS A 62 7.82 20.84 6.20
CA LYS A 62 9.03 20.46 5.45
C LYS A 62 9.03 20.83 3.97
N CYS A 63 7.85 20.82 3.35
CA CYS A 63 7.65 21.13 1.94
C CYS A 63 6.35 21.94 1.79
N PRO A 64 6.41 23.28 1.93
CA PRO A 64 5.24 24.15 1.82
C PRO A 64 4.50 23.98 0.48
N GLU A 65 5.24 23.76 -0.59
CA GLU A 65 4.78 23.54 -1.96
C GLU A 65 4.25 22.12 -2.25
N LEU A 66 4.29 21.20 -1.27
CA LEU A 66 3.81 19.81 -1.42
C LEU A 66 2.36 19.77 -1.94
N ILE A 67 2.15 19.15 -3.10
CA ILE A 67 0.82 18.87 -3.62
C ILE A 67 0.23 17.72 -2.80
N LEU A 68 -1.03 17.84 -2.40
CA LEU A 68 -1.75 16.79 -1.67
C LEU A 68 -2.98 16.38 -2.48
N VAL A 69 -3.07 15.08 -2.77
CA VAL A 69 -4.25 14.46 -3.41
C VAL A 69 -4.94 13.56 -2.38
N ASN A 70 -6.26 13.57 -2.34
CA ASN A 70 -7.02 12.69 -1.45
C ASN A 70 -7.00 11.26 -2.02
N GLY A 71 -6.51 10.31 -1.22
CA GLY A 71 -6.48 8.88 -1.56
C GLY A 71 -7.32 8.02 -0.62
N GLU A 72 -8.43 8.54 -0.12
CA GLU A 72 -9.39 7.77 0.70
C GLU A 72 -10.24 6.81 -0.15
N ASP A 73 -10.56 7.19 -1.39
CA ASP A 73 -11.07 6.23 -2.37
C ASP A 73 -9.91 5.37 -2.90
N LEU A 74 -9.91 4.10 -2.49
CA LEU A 74 -8.90 3.13 -2.89
C LEU A 74 -9.18 2.48 -4.26
N THR A 75 -10.25 2.85 -4.96
CA THR A 75 -10.67 2.25 -6.24
C THR A 75 -9.58 2.30 -7.32
N PRO A 76 -9.01 3.47 -7.71
CA PRO A 76 -7.96 3.50 -8.74
C PRO A 76 -6.72 2.68 -8.36
N TYR A 77 -6.32 2.69 -7.08
CA TYR A 77 -5.18 1.92 -6.59
C TYR A 77 -5.46 0.41 -6.61
N ARG A 78 -6.69 0.00 -6.28
CA ARG A 78 -7.11 -1.40 -6.29
C ARG A 78 -7.18 -1.94 -7.72
N ASP A 79 -7.75 -1.18 -8.65
CA ASP A 79 -7.87 -1.58 -10.05
C ASP A 79 -6.49 -1.70 -10.70
N MET A 80 -5.59 -0.74 -10.45
CA MET A 80 -4.21 -0.82 -10.92
C MET A 80 -3.45 -2.01 -10.27
N SER A 81 -3.70 -2.26 -8.98
CA SER A 81 -3.10 -3.40 -8.27
C SER A 81 -3.49 -4.75 -8.87
N TYR A 82 -4.75 -4.92 -9.29
CA TYR A 82 -5.18 -6.15 -9.97
C TYR A 82 -4.54 -6.28 -11.35
N LYS A 83 -4.46 -5.20 -12.14
CA LYS A 83 -3.76 -5.20 -13.44
C LYS A 83 -2.30 -5.65 -13.34
N VAL A 84 -1.59 -5.28 -12.26
CA VAL A 84 -0.23 -5.75 -12.00
C VAL A 84 -0.19 -7.26 -11.71
N THR A 85 -1.07 -7.77 -10.85
CA THR A 85 -1.14 -9.21 -10.56
C THR A 85 -1.54 -10.02 -11.80
N GLU A 86 -2.50 -9.54 -12.59
CA GLU A 86 -2.93 -10.18 -13.84
C GLU A 86 -1.80 -10.22 -14.86
N LEU A 87 -1.07 -9.12 -15.05
CA LEU A 87 0.10 -9.04 -15.92
C LEU A 87 1.20 -10.04 -15.50
N LEU A 88 1.50 -10.15 -14.20
CA LEU A 88 2.44 -11.17 -13.70
C LEU A 88 1.90 -12.59 -13.94
N GLY A 89 0.58 -12.77 -13.82
CA GLY A 89 -0.15 -14.01 -14.10
C GLY A 89 -0.01 -14.51 -15.54
N GLU A 90 0.18 -13.61 -16.52
CA GLU A 90 0.47 -13.97 -17.92
C GLU A 90 1.81 -14.70 -18.08
N PHE A 91 2.80 -14.39 -17.23
CA PHE A 91 4.12 -15.00 -17.26
C PHE A 91 4.23 -16.25 -16.37
N CYS A 92 3.58 -16.23 -15.21
CA CYS A 92 3.62 -17.33 -14.23
C CYS A 92 2.27 -17.44 -13.49
N PRO A 93 1.66 -18.63 -13.34
CA PRO A 93 0.43 -18.78 -12.57
C PRO A 93 0.61 -18.67 -11.05
N LEU A 94 1.85 -18.77 -10.54
CA LEU A 94 2.15 -18.75 -9.10
C LEU A 94 2.45 -17.33 -8.60
N VAL A 95 1.41 -16.49 -8.55
CA VAL A 95 1.50 -15.09 -8.06
C VAL A 95 0.72 -14.90 -6.76
N GLU A 96 1.42 -14.56 -5.67
CA GLU A 96 0.85 -14.26 -4.36
C GLU A 96 0.92 -12.75 -4.09
N ARG A 97 -0.24 -12.12 -3.87
CA ARG A 97 -0.36 -10.71 -3.52
C ARG A 97 -0.09 -10.48 -2.03
N LEU A 98 0.65 -9.41 -1.71
CA LEU A 98 0.76 -8.89 -0.35
C LEU A 98 0.34 -7.42 -0.34
N GLY A 99 -0.89 -7.14 0.13
CA GLY A 99 -1.47 -5.79 0.06
C GLY A 99 -1.92 -5.39 -1.34
N LEU A 100 -1.54 -4.18 -1.77
CA LEU A 100 -1.88 -3.62 -3.09
C LEU A 100 -0.65 -3.40 -3.98
N ASP A 101 0.52 -3.16 -3.40
CA ASP A 101 1.75 -2.77 -4.09
C ASP A 101 2.80 -3.87 -4.18
N GLU A 102 2.57 -5.04 -3.57
CA GLU A 102 3.54 -6.13 -3.54
C GLU A 102 3.00 -7.45 -4.11
N ASN A 103 3.84 -8.18 -4.85
CA ASN A 103 3.56 -9.53 -5.35
C ASN A 103 4.81 -10.41 -5.21
N PHE A 104 4.63 -11.64 -4.72
CA PHE A 104 5.60 -12.73 -4.86
C PHE A 104 5.29 -13.56 -6.10
N VAL A 105 6.33 -14.05 -6.77
CA VAL A 105 6.21 -15.01 -7.88
C VAL A 105 7.21 -16.14 -7.70
N ASP A 106 6.76 -17.40 -7.76
CA ASP A 106 7.68 -18.55 -7.85
C ASP A 106 8.06 -18.76 -9.31
N ILE A 107 9.30 -18.38 -9.66
CA ILE A 107 9.80 -18.44 -11.04
C ILE A 107 10.68 -19.68 -11.28
N THR A 108 10.66 -20.65 -10.35
CA THR A 108 11.52 -21.85 -10.40
C THR A 108 11.39 -22.61 -11.73
N GLU A 109 10.17 -22.87 -12.20
CA GLU A 109 9.94 -23.58 -13.48
C GLU A 109 10.40 -22.78 -14.70
N ILE A 110 10.28 -21.45 -14.66
CA ILE A 110 10.73 -20.56 -15.74
C ILE A 110 12.26 -20.59 -15.83
N VAL A 111 12.94 -20.58 -14.68
CA VAL A 111 14.40 -20.74 -14.57
C VAL A 111 14.84 -22.10 -15.13
N GLU A 112 14.21 -23.22 -14.73
CA GLU A 112 14.52 -24.55 -15.29
C GLU A 112 14.42 -24.59 -16.81
N LYS A 113 13.33 -24.01 -17.35
CA LYS A 113 13.04 -24.00 -18.78
C LYS A 113 14.11 -23.22 -19.55
N ARG A 114 14.52 -22.05 -19.05
CA ARG A 114 15.59 -21.24 -19.65
C ARG A 114 16.94 -21.94 -19.60
N LEU A 115 17.30 -22.54 -18.46
CA LEU A 115 18.57 -23.27 -18.34
C LEU A 115 18.66 -24.43 -19.32
N LYS A 116 17.57 -25.20 -19.50
CA LYS A 116 17.50 -26.27 -20.51
C LYS A 116 17.64 -25.73 -21.95
N GLN A 117 17.04 -24.57 -22.24
CA GLN A 117 17.16 -23.93 -23.56
C GLN A 117 18.58 -23.40 -23.84
N LEU A 118 19.26 -22.85 -22.83
CA LEU A 118 20.66 -22.41 -22.94
C LEU A 118 21.60 -23.61 -23.21
N GLN A 119 21.41 -24.71 -22.48
CA GLN A 119 22.15 -25.96 -22.71
C GLN A 119 21.92 -26.51 -24.13
N GLN A 120 20.69 -26.47 -24.64
CA GLN A 120 20.35 -26.96 -25.98
C GLN A 120 20.88 -26.06 -27.11
N SER A 121 21.01 -24.76 -26.87
CA SER A 121 21.50 -23.79 -27.86
C SER A 121 23.02 -23.61 -27.86
N GLY A 122 23.74 -24.28 -26.96
CA GLY A 122 25.18 -24.12 -26.79
C GLY A 122 25.60 -22.74 -26.25
N SER A 123 24.65 -21.92 -25.81
CA SER A 123 24.89 -20.55 -25.37
C SER A 123 25.29 -20.49 -23.90
N SER A 124 26.50 -20.01 -23.62
CA SER A 124 27.15 -20.09 -22.31
C SER A 124 27.03 -18.84 -21.42
N ARG A 125 26.50 -17.74 -21.95
CA ARG A 125 26.52 -16.43 -21.26
C ARG A 125 25.25 -16.18 -20.43
N VAL A 126 25.23 -16.73 -19.22
CA VAL A 126 24.35 -16.22 -18.15
C VAL A 126 24.98 -14.96 -17.55
N CYS A 127 24.17 -13.96 -17.23
CA CYS A 127 24.59 -12.72 -16.57
C CYS A 127 23.53 -12.28 -15.56
N VAL A 128 23.95 -11.57 -14.50
CA VAL A 128 23.01 -10.93 -13.57
C VAL A 128 22.47 -9.63 -14.17
N SER A 129 21.19 -9.36 -13.93
CA SER A 129 20.56 -8.07 -14.17
C SER A 129 20.32 -7.35 -12.84
N GLY A 130 20.78 -6.10 -12.74
CA GLY A 130 20.73 -5.32 -11.50
C GLY A 130 21.85 -5.66 -10.52
N HIS A 131 21.60 -5.44 -9.23
CA HIS A 131 22.60 -5.57 -8.17
C HIS A 131 22.73 -6.99 -7.63
N ILE A 132 23.91 -7.33 -7.13
CA ILE A 132 24.12 -8.48 -6.23
C ILE A 132 24.30 -7.90 -4.84
N TYR A 133 23.54 -8.40 -3.86
CA TYR A 133 23.66 -7.98 -2.47
C TYR A 133 25.09 -8.22 -1.95
N ASN A 134 25.57 -7.31 -1.09
CA ASN A 134 26.94 -7.27 -0.56
C ASN A 134 28.08 -7.39 -1.61
N ASN A 135 27.80 -7.02 -2.87
CA ASN A 135 28.72 -7.15 -4.01
C ASN A 135 29.34 -8.55 -4.17
N GLN A 136 28.64 -9.59 -3.70
CA GLN A 136 29.18 -10.95 -3.63
C GLN A 136 29.50 -11.52 -5.04
N THR A 137 30.62 -12.23 -5.15
CA THR A 137 31.05 -12.88 -6.40
C THR A 137 30.18 -14.09 -6.74
N ILE A 138 29.82 -14.23 -8.01
CA ILE A 138 29.07 -15.37 -8.54
C ILE A 138 30.01 -16.56 -8.75
N ASN A 139 29.68 -17.70 -8.13
CA ASN A 139 30.30 -18.98 -8.45
C ASN A 139 29.58 -19.61 -9.66
N TRP A 140 30.19 -19.54 -10.84
CA TRP A 140 29.61 -20.09 -12.08
C TRP A 140 29.64 -21.63 -12.16
N GLN A 141 30.18 -22.31 -11.15
CA GLN A 141 30.08 -23.75 -10.97
C GLN A 141 28.93 -24.13 -10.00
N ASP A 142 28.40 -23.19 -9.21
CA ASP A 142 27.25 -23.44 -8.34
C ASP A 142 25.93 -23.26 -9.10
N THR A 143 25.17 -24.35 -9.22
CA THR A 143 23.86 -24.36 -9.88
C THR A 143 22.88 -23.35 -9.25
N THR A 144 22.94 -23.12 -7.94
CA THR A 144 22.11 -22.14 -7.21
C THR A 144 22.39 -20.73 -7.68
N HIS A 145 23.66 -20.35 -7.79
CA HIS A 145 24.11 -19.05 -8.28
C HIS A 145 23.65 -18.80 -9.72
N ILE A 146 23.79 -19.80 -10.60
CA ILE A 146 23.35 -19.71 -12.00
C ILE A 146 21.82 -19.54 -12.09
N ARG A 147 21.05 -20.34 -11.33
CA ARG A 147 19.57 -20.25 -11.27
C ARG A 147 19.10 -18.87 -10.82
N LEU A 148 19.75 -18.35 -9.78
CA LEU A 148 19.50 -17.03 -9.21
C LEU A 148 19.85 -15.91 -10.19
N ALA A 149 20.95 -16.03 -10.94
CA ALA A 149 21.30 -15.10 -12.01
C ALA A 149 20.25 -15.07 -13.13
N VAL A 150 19.77 -16.23 -13.61
CA VAL A 150 18.63 -16.30 -14.55
C VAL A 150 17.35 -15.72 -13.94
N GLY A 151 17.12 -15.94 -12.65
CA GLY A 151 16.02 -15.31 -11.89
C GLY A 151 16.06 -13.78 -11.94
N SER A 152 17.26 -13.18 -11.85
CA SER A 152 17.43 -11.72 -12.00
C SER A 152 17.08 -11.21 -13.40
N GLN A 153 17.35 -11.98 -14.46
CA GLN A 153 16.94 -11.63 -15.82
C GLN A 153 15.41 -11.63 -15.96
N ILE A 154 14.74 -12.65 -15.43
CA ILE A 154 13.26 -12.73 -15.38
C ILE A 154 12.69 -11.54 -14.59
N ALA A 155 13.30 -11.17 -13.45
CA ALA A 155 12.87 -10.03 -12.66
C ALA A 155 12.96 -8.68 -13.40
N LYS A 156 14.00 -8.53 -14.24
CA LYS A 156 14.14 -7.36 -15.12
C LYS A 156 13.01 -7.31 -16.14
N GLU A 157 12.74 -8.42 -16.83
CA GLU A 157 11.66 -8.49 -17.83
C GLU A 157 10.28 -8.22 -17.22
N PHE A 158 10.00 -8.71 -16.01
CA PHE A 158 8.73 -8.45 -15.33
C PHE A 158 8.57 -6.96 -14.97
N ARG A 159 9.64 -6.31 -14.48
CA ARG A 159 9.69 -4.86 -14.24
C ARG A 159 9.49 -4.06 -15.53
N GLU A 160 10.17 -4.45 -16.62
CA GLU A 160 10.05 -3.81 -17.93
C GLU A 160 8.65 -3.96 -18.52
N ALA A 161 8.01 -5.13 -18.36
CA ALA A 161 6.62 -5.34 -18.77
C ALA A 161 5.63 -4.48 -17.96
N VAL A 162 5.81 -4.39 -16.64
CA VAL A 162 4.99 -3.53 -15.76
C VAL A 162 5.15 -2.05 -16.14
N ALA A 163 6.37 -1.59 -16.42
CA ALA A 163 6.64 -0.22 -16.87
C ALA A 163 6.03 0.06 -18.24
N ALA A 164 6.26 -0.81 -19.23
CA ALA A 164 5.81 -0.62 -20.60
C ALA A 164 4.28 -0.71 -20.76
N ARG A 165 3.61 -1.60 -20.01
CA ARG A 165 2.16 -1.84 -20.16
C ARG A 165 1.28 -1.06 -19.18
N LEU A 166 1.79 -0.70 -18.00
CA LEU A 166 1.01 -0.06 -16.93
C LEU A 166 1.57 1.31 -16.50
N GLY A 167 2.73 1.72 -17.01
CA GLY A 167 3.38 2.99 -16.64
C GLY A 167 3.96 3.01 -15.22
N LEU A 168 4.05 1.84 -14.57
CA LEU A 168 4.49 1.69 -13.18
C LEU A 168 5.96 1.29 -13.08
N THR A 169 6.64 1.77 -12.05
CA THR A 169 7.98 1.30 -11.67
C THR A 169 7.94 0.67 -10.29
N GLY A 170 8.91 -0.19 -9.99
CA GLY A 170 8.96 -0.89 -8.72
C GLY A 170 10.26 -1.64 -8.56
N CYS A 171 10.62 -1.93 -7.32
CA CYS A 171 11.83 -2.65 -7.00
C CYS A 171 11.59 -4.17 -6.99
N ALA A 172 12.60 -4.96 -7.33
CA ALA A 172 12.50 -6.43 -7.31
C ALA A 172 13.61 -7.10 -6.52
N GLY A 173 13.28 -8.13 -5.77
CA GLY A 173 14.22 -8.97 -5.02
C GLY A 173 14.15 -10.41 -5.50
N VAL A 174 15.29 -11.03 -5.75
CA VAL A 174 15.39 -12.44 -6.14
C VAL A 174 16.17 -13.21 -5.07
N ALA A 175 15.59 -14.30 -4.57
CA ALA A 175 16.21 -15.14 -3.55
C ALA A 175 15.64 -16.58 -3.61
N THR A 176 15.97 -17.40 -2.62
CA THR A 176 15.54 -18.81 -2.51
C THR A 176 14.19 -19.01 -1.81
N ASN A 177 13.62 -17.98 -1.19
CA ASN A 177 12.32 -18.03 -0.49
C ASN A 177 11.63 -16.64 -0.44
N LYS A 178 10.38 -16.58 0.06
CA LYS A 178 9.58 -15.34 0.15
C LYS A 178 10.19 -14.34 1.14
N LEU A 179 10.53 -14.75 2.36
CA LEU A 179 11.21 -13.90 3.35
C LEU A 179 12.41 -13.13 2.74
N LEU A 180 13.37 -13.85 2.18
CA LEU A 180 14.64 -13.27 1.71
C LEU A 180 14.46 -12.43 0.45
N SER A 181 13.57 -12.83 -0.48
CA SER A 181 13.25 -12.02 -1.67
C SER A 181 12.59 -10.70 -1.28
N LYS A 182 11.70 -10.70 -0.28
CA LYS A 182 11.11 -9.48 0.27
C LYS A 182 12.11 -8.58 0.99
N LEU A 183 13.01 -9.15 1.78
CA LEU A 183 14.05 -8.38 2.47
C LEU A 183 15.00 -7.73 1.46
N VAL A 184 15.52 -8.49 0.49
CA VAL A 184 16.53 -7.98 -0.45
C VAL A 184 15.96 -6.97 -1.46
N SER A 185 14.67 -7.06 -1.83
CA SER A 185 14.06 -6.11 -2.79
C SER A 185 14.07 -4.66 -2.32
N GLY A 186 14.15 -4.43 -1.01
CA GLY A 186 14.19 -3.10 -0.40
C GLY A 186 15.57 -2.43 -0.40
N THR A 187 16.64 -3.15 -0.75
CA THR A 187 18.04 -2.69 -0.59
C THR A 187 18.36 -1.47 -1.46
N PHE A 188 17.96 -1.51 -2.74
CA PHE A 188 18.19 -0.44 -3.70
C PHE A 188 16.84 0.06 -4.24
N LYS A 189 16.46 1.29 -3.88
CA LYS A 189 15.24 1.98 -4.36
C LYS A 189 15.58 3.42 -4.78
N PRO A 190 14.82 4.07 -5.67
CA PRO A 190 13.71 3.54 -6.49
C PRO A 190 14.19 2.64 -7.64
N ASN A 191 13.22 1.97 -8.27
CA ASN A 191 13.25 1.33 -9.57
C ASN A 191 14.49 0.46 -9.86
N GLN A 192 14.99 -0.25 -8.86
CA GLN A 192 16.16 -1.12 -8.97
C GLN A 192 15.83 -2.54 -8.51
N GLN A 193 16.73 -3.47 -8.77
CA GLN A 193 16.55 -4.86 -8.37
C GLN A 193 17.83 -5.44 -7.78
N THR A 194 17.66 -6.41 -6.88
CA THR A 194 18.75 -6.99 -6.11
C THR A 194 18.60 -8.50 -6.04
N LEU A 195 19.67 -9.21 -6.37
CA LEU A 195 19.80 -10.63 -6.17
C LEU A 195 20.49 -10.92 -4.82
N LEU A 196 19.94 -11.84 -4.03
CA LEU A 196 20.60 -12.41 -2.86
C LEU A 196 21.20 -13.79 -3.19
N LEU A 197 22.51 -13.94 -2.98
CA LEU A 197 23.18 -15.24 -3.00
C LEU A 197 23.16 -15.88 -1.58
N PRO A 198 23.17 -17.22 -1.45
CA PRO A 198 22.94 -17.89 -0.17
C PRO A 198 23.90 -17.50 0.96
N GLU A 199 25.15 -17.20 0.63
CA GLU A 199 26.22 -16.91 1.59
C GLU A 199 26.01 -15.55 2.28
N SER A 200 25.50 -14.55 1.54
CA SER A 200 25.12 -13.24 2.10
C SER A 200 23.79 -13.25 2.90
N CYS A 201 23.15 -14.41 3.10
CA CYS A 201 21.87 -14.50 3.82
C CYS A 201 21.97 -13.93 5.25
N GLN A 202 23.02 -14.29 5.99
CA GLN A 202 23.21 -13.81 7.36
C GLN A 202 23.59 -12.32 7.39
N ASP A 203 24.38 -11.81 6.43
CA ASP A 203 24.68 -10.38 6.33
C ASP A 203 23.40 -9.55 6.16
N LEU A 204 22.49 -9.99 5.28
CA LEU A 204 21.20 -9.35 5.06
C LEU A 204 20.35 -9.31 6.34
N LEU A 205 20.29 -10.42 7.09
CA LEU A 205 19.53 -10.49 8.33
C LEU A 205 20.12 -9.61 9.43
N HIS A 206 21.44 -9.61 9.61
CA HIS A 206 22.11 -8.76 10.61
C HIS A 206 22.10 -7.27 10.24
N SER A 207 21.84 -6.92 8.98
CA SER A 207 21.61 -5.52 8.56
C SER A 207 20.29 -4.91 9.05
N LEU A 208 19.38 -5.73 9.62
CA LEU A 208 18.08 -5.27 10.10
C LEU A 208 18.16 -4.62 11.49
N GLU A 209 17.82 -3.33 11.55
CA GLU A 209 17.83 -2.51 12.79
C GLU A 209 17.00 -3.09 13.96
N SER A 210 15.99 -3.90 13.69
CA SER A 210 15.17 -4.53 14.73
C SER A 210 14.44 -5.79 14.25
N ILE A 211 14.10 -6.68 15.18
CA ILE A 211 13.36 -7.92 14.92
C ILE A 211 12.00 -7.68 14.24
N GLN A 212 11.37 -6.51 14.44
CA GLN A 212 10.09 -6.15 13.81
C GLN A 212 10.23 -5.89 12.29
N LYS A 213 11.45 -5.71 11.78
CA LYS A 213 11.70 -5.57 10.33
C LYS A 213 11.55 -6.91 9.59
N VAL A 214 11.61 -8.05 10.30
CA VAL A 214 11.44 -9.38 9.71
C VAL A 214 9.96 -9.63 9.36
N PRO A 215 9.60 -9.83 8.08
CA PRO A 215 8.27 -10.23 7.67
C PRO A 215 7.76 -11.45 8.46
N GLY A 216 6.63 -11.28 9.13
CA GLY A 216 6.04 -12.32 9.98
C GLY A 216 6.30 -12.17 11.49
N ILE A 217 7.08 -11.18 11.93
CA ILE A 217 7.22 -10.73 13.32
C ILE A 217 6.53 -9.36 13.48
N GLY A 218 5.26 -9.37 13.86
CA GLY A 218 4.47 -8.15 14.04
C GLY A 218 4.74 -7.44 15.38
N PHE A 219 4.26 -6.20 15.51
CA PHE A 219 4.44 -5.33 16.70
C PHE A 219 4.21 -6.05 18.04
N ARG A 220 3.09 -6.77 18.20
CA ARG A 220 2.78 -7.49 19.44
C ARG A 220 3.76 -8.63 19.74
N THR A 221 4.22 -9.33 18.70
CA THR A 221 5.22 -10.39 18.84
C THR A 221 6.57 -9.79 19.21
N ALA A 222 6.97 -8.69 18.57
CA ALA A 222 8.20 -7.98 18.90
C ALA A 222 8.19 -7.45 20.35
N GLN A 223 7.11 -6.81 20.81
CA GLN A 223 6.98 -6.39 22.22
C GLN A 223 7.04 -7.55 23.21
N HIS A 224 6.44 -8.70 22.86
CA HIS A 224 6.48 -9.88 23.73
C HIS A 224 7.89 -10.49 23.78
N LEU A 225 8.59 -10.57 22.66
CA LEU A 225 10.00 -10.98 22.59
C LEU A 225 10.91 -10.04 23.39
N GLU A 226 10.68 -8.72 23.32
CA GLU A 226 11.41 -7.71 24.08
C GLU A 226 11.22 -7.90 25.60
N MET A 227 10.01 -8.24 26.06
CA MET A 227 9.77 -8.61 27.47
C MET A 227 10.47 -9.91 27.90
N LEU A 228 10.75 -10.82 26.96
CA LEU A 228 11.57 -12.02 27.18
C LEU A 228 13.07 -11.75 27.06
N GLY A 229 13.49 -10.49 26.85
CA GLY A 229 14.89 -10.08 26.74
C GLY A 229 15.51 -10.21 25.34
N VAL A 230 14.73 -10.60 24.33
CA VAL A 230 15.18 -10.68 22.93
C VAL A 230 15.17 -9.27 22.32
N ARG A 231 16.36 -8.70 22.06
CA ARG A 231 16.54 -7.33 21.54
C ARG A 231 16.92 -7.32 20.06
N ASN A 232 17.71 -8.30 19.62
CA ASN A 232 18.20 -8.41 18.24
C ASN A 232 17.93 -9.82 17.66
N LEU A 233 18.34 -10.04 16.40
CA LEU A 233 18.11 -11.32 15.71
C LEU A 233 18.99 -12.46 16.25
N SER A 234 20.23 -12.18 16.64
CA SER A 234 21.13 -13.19 17.23
C SER A 234 20.59 -13.67 18.59
N ASP A 235 19.95 -12.79 19.37
CA ASP A 235 19.24 -13.17 20.61
C ASP A 235 18.10 -14.16 20.29
N LEU A 236 17.31 -13.90 19.25
CA LEU A 236 16.17 -14.76 18.84
C LEU A 236 16.64 -16.11 18.28
N GLN A 237 17.74 -16.10 17.51
CA GLN A 237 18.40 -17.29 17.02
C GLN A 237 18.85 -18.18 18.20
N GLY A 238 19.56 -17.59 19.17
CA GLY A 238 20.04 -18.28 20.37
C GLY A 238 19.00 -18.60 21.45
N PHE A 239 17.76 -18.08 21.34
CA PHE A 239 16.76 -18.22 22.38
C PHE A 239 16.30 -19.68 22.57
N PRO A 240 16.19 -20.20 23.82
CA PRO A 240 15.79 -21.58 24.06
C PRO A 240 14.44 -21.93 23.44
N ALA A 241 14.42 -22.85 22.47
CA ALA A 241 13.22 -23.20 21.71
C ALA A 241 12.06 -23.69 22.60
N ALA A 242 12.35 -24.38 23.70
CA ALA A 242 11.32 -24.85 24.64
C ALA A 242 10.63 -23.69 25.39
N GLU A 243 11.37 -22.64 25.75
CA GLU A 243 10.82 -21.45 26.40
C GLU A 243 10.02 -20.61 25.39
N LEU A 244 10.54 -20.44 24.17
CA LEU A 244 9.82 -19.73 23.11
C LEU A 244 8.47 -20.40 22.78
N GLN A 245 8.44 -21.73 22.74
CA GLN A 245 7.22 -22.51 22.51
C GLN A 245 6.22 -22.43 23.67
N LYS A 246 6.69 -22.27 24.91
CA LYS A 246 5.84 -22.07 26.09
C LYS A 246 5.13 -20.72 26.05
N GLU A 247 5.84 -19.67 25.66
CA GLU A 247 5.33 -18.29 25.69
C GLU A 247 4.50 -17.93 24.44
N LEU A 248 4.90 -18.39 23.25
CA LEU A 248 4.21 -18.06 21.97
C LEU A 248 3.36 -19.20 21.38
N GLY A 249 3.46 -20.41 21.91
CA GLY A 249 2.89 -21.62 21.34
C GLY A 249 3.76 -22.23 20.22
N VAL A 250 3.72 -23.56 20.12
CA VAL A 250 4.66 -24.38 19.32
C VAL A 250 4.85 -23.86 17.88
N SER A 251 3.75 -23.73 17.13
CA SER A 251 3.80 -23.33 15.71
C SER A 251 4.32 -21.91 15.49
N ALA A 252 3.96 -20.97 16.36
CA ALA A 252 4.40 -19.58 16.24
C ALA A 252 5.89 -19.45 16.56
N ALA A 253 6.34 -20.06 17.66
CA ALA A 253 7.74 -20.08 18.08
C ALA A 253 8.67 -20.68 17.01
N GLN A 254 8.35 -21.89 16.53
CA GLN A 254 9.11 -22.55 15.47
C GLN A 254 9.20 -21.69 14.21
N ARG A 255 8.09 -21.07 13.79
CA ARG A 255 8.06 -20.20 12.62
C ARG A 255 8.94 -18.96 12.80
N ILE A 256 8.82 -18.22 13.91
CA ILE A 256 9.62 -17.00 14.08
C ILE A 256 11.11 -17.29 14.26
N GLN A 257 11.47 -18.42 14.88
CA GLN A 257 12.86 -18.82 15.03
C GLN A 257 13.46 -19.22 13.67
N LYS A 258 12.74 -19.97 12.83
CA LYS A 258 13.13 -20.20 11.42
C LYS A 258 13.33 -18.89 10.64
N LEU A 259 12.37 -17.97 10.73
CA LEU A 259 12.47 -16.67 10.06
C LEU A 259 13.70 -15.86 10.53
N SER A 260 14.12 -16.02 11.79
CA SER A 260 15.35 -15.37 12.31
C SER A 260 16.64 -15.89 11.66
N TYR A 261 16.64 -17.11 11.14
CA TYR A 261 17.75 -17.69 10.36
C TYR A 261 17.63 -17.47 8.85
N GLY A 262 16.57 -16.80 8.38
CA GLY A 262 16.29 -16.64 6.94
C GLY A 262 15.53 -17.82 6.33
N GLU A 263 15.11 -18.79 7.14
CA GLU A 263 14.35 -19.95 6.68
C GLU A 263 12.86 -19.63 6.54
N ASP A 264 12.33 -19.86 5.34
CA ASP A 264 10.91 -19.70 5.03
C ASP A 264 10.45 -20.77 4.02
N ASP A 265 9.92 -21.86 4.55
CA ASP A 265 9.39 -22.98 3.77
C ASP A 265 8.02 -22.68 3.13
N SER A 266 7.42 -21.51 3.36
CA SER A 266 6.08 -21.21 2.86
C SER A 266 6.05 -21.07 1.32
N PRO A 267 5.08 -21.70 0.63
CA PRO A 267 4.97 -21.61 -0.83
C PRO A 267 4.43 -20.25 -1.27
N VAL A 268 4.73 -19.88 -2.52
CA VAL A 268 4.00 -18.81 -3.21
C VAL A 268 2.63 -19.37 -3.62
N THR A 269 1.57 -18.86 -3.03
CA THR A 269 0.20 -19.36 -3.22
C THR A 269 -0.60 -18.38 -4.06
N PRO A 270 -1.17 -18.78 -5.21
CA PRO A 270 -2.04 -17.92 -6.02
C PRO A 270 -3.15 -17.31 -5.17
N SER A 271 -3.18 -15.98 -5.03
CA SER A 271 -4.16 -15.34 -4.14
C SER A 271 -5.61 -15.48 -4.60
N GLY A 272 -5.79 -15.73 -5.91
CA GLY A 272 -7.11 -15.85 -6.52
C GLY A 272 -7.94 -14.57 -6.41
N PRO A 273 -9.27 -14.67 -6.60
CA PRO A 273 -10.16 -13.54 -6.39
C PRO A 273 -10.29 -13.19 -4.89
N PRO A 274 -10.62 -11.94 -4.54
CA PRO A 274 -10.68 -11.50 -3.14
C PRO A 274 -11.67 -12.32 -2.31
N GLN A 275 -11.31 -12.60 -1.05
CA GLN A 275 -12.12 -13.42 -0.12
C GLN A 275 -13.21 -12.61 0.61
N SER A 276 -13.06 -11.28 0.62
CA SER A 276 -14.00 -10.33 1.22
C SER A 276 -13.88 -8.96 0.55
N PHE A 277 -14.99 -8.25 0.51
CA PHE A 277 -15.04 -6.83 0.20
C PHE A 277 -15.34 -6.06 1.49
N SER A 278 -14.57 -5.02 1.78
CA SER A 278 -14.85 -4.11 2.88
C SER A 278 -14.45 -2.69 2.51
N ASP A 279 -15.13 -1.74 3.15
CA ASP A 279 -14.72 -0.34 3.23
C ASP A 279 -14.78 0.11 4.70
N GLU A 280 -13.97 1.11 5.06
CA GLU A 280 -13.91 1.68 6.40
C GLU A 280 -13.80 3.20 6.36
N ASP A 281 -14.46 3.87 7.31
CA ASP A 281 -14.29 5.30 7.57
C ASP A 281 -13.80 5.50 9.01
N SER A 282 -12.79 6.35 9.16
CA SER A 282 -12.19 6.71 10.45
C SER A 282 -12.37 8.20 10.70
N PHE A 283 -12.93 8.56 11.84
CA PHE A 283 -13.39 9.91 12.16
C PHE A 283 -13.04 10.29 13.60
N LYS A 284 -13.05 11.59 13.91
CA LYS A 284 -12.71 12.09 15.25
C LYS A 284 -13.73 11.67 16.32
N LYS A 285 -15.01 11.76 15.99
CA LYS A 285 -16.13 11.42 16.88
C LYS A 285 -17.35 11.05 16.05
N CYS A 286 -18.04 10.00 16.47
CA CYS A 286 -19.43 9.72 16.16
C CYS A 286 -20.10 9.25 17.45
N SER A 287 -21.23 9.84 17.83
CA SER A 287 -21.84 9.71 19.15
C SER A 287 -23.38 9.67 19.15
N SER A 288 -24.03 9.71 18.00
CA SER A 288 -25.47 9.50 17.86
C SER A 288 -25.78 8.32 16.94
N GLU A 289 -26.92 7.66 17.14
CA GLU A 289 -27.33 6.55 16.29
C GLU A 289 -27.62 7.01 14.85
N VAL A 290 -28.05 8.27 14.68
CA VAL A 290 -28.31 8.89 13.38
C VAL A 290 -27.00 9.01 12.58
N GLU A 291 -25.93 9.56 13.16
CA GLU A 291 -24.62 9.61 12.53
C GLU A 291 -24.09 8.20 12.17
N VAL A 292 -24.28 7.20 13.03
CA VAL A 292 -23.87 5.81 12.74
C VAL A 292 -24.62 5.27 11.52
N LYS A 293 -25.92 5.56 11.40
CA LYS A 293 -26.76 5.16 10.27
C LYS A 293 -26.31 5.84 8.97
N GLU A 294 -26.11 7.16 8.99
CA GLU A 294 -25.63 7.95 7.86
C GLU A 294 -24.27 7.42 7.36
N LYS A 295 -23.33 7.14 8.26
CA LYS A 295 -22.02 6.57 7.90
C LYS A 295 -22.09 5.16 7.33
N ILE A 296 -23.06 4.36 7.75
CA ILE A 296 -23.31 3.04 7.14
C ILE A 296 -23.93 3.21 5.74
N GLU A 297 -24.80 4.20 5.54
CA GLU A 297 -25.36 4.56 4.24
C GLU A 297 -24.29 5.09 3.27
N GLU A 298 -23.31 5.88 3.74
CA GLU A 298 -22.14 6.34 2.97
C GLU A 298 -21.23 5.18 2.50
N LEU A 299 -21.01 4.16 3.34
CA LEU A 299 -20.09 3.04 3.04
C LEU A 299 -20.67 2.00 2.07
N LEU A 300 -21.99 1.91 1.92
CA LEU A 300 -22.63 0.84 1.15
C LEU A 300 -22.53 0.97 -0.39
N PRO A 301 -22.72 2.14 -1.03
CA PRO A 301 -22.76 2.26 -2.49
C PRO A 301 -21.52 1.73 -3.22
N ASN A 302 -20.32 2.19 -2.86
CA ASN A 302 -19.06 1.75 -3.47
C ASN A 302 -18.80 0.25 -3.23
N LEU A 303 -19.18 -0.23 -2.06
CA LEU A 303 -19.02 -1.62 -1.67
C LEU A 303 -19.97 -2.55 -2.45
N LEU A 304 -21.21 -2.11 -2.71
CA LEU A 304 -22.20 -2.80 -3.52
C LEU A 304 -21.83 -2.80 -5.01
N ASP A 305 -21.33 -1.69 -5.56
CA ASP A 305 -20.81 -1.62 -6.93
C ASP A 305 -19.67 -2.62 -7.16
N ARG A 306 -18.68 -2.67 -6.24
CA ARG A 306 -17.58 -3.64 -6.29
C ARG A 306 -18.05 -5.09 -6.26
N ILE A 307 -19.05 -5.42 -5.44
CA ILE A 307 -19.64 -6.76 -5.38
C ILE A 307 -20.41 -7.09 -6.67
N SER A 308 -21.12 -6.10 -7.23
CA SER A 308 -21.81 -6.24 -8.51
C SER A 308 -20.85 -6.50 -9.67
N LYS A 309 -19.69 -5.83 -9.68
CA LYS A 309 -18.62 -6.03 -10.68
C LYS A 309 -17.89 -7.37 -10.53
N ASP A 310 -17.70 -7.85 -9.29
CA ASP A 310 -17.09 -9.16 -9.00
C ASP A 310 -18.00 -10.34 -9.37
N GLY A 311 -19.32 -10.15 -9.34
CA GLY A 311 -20.30 -11.13 -9.81
C GLY A 311 -20.57 -12.33 -8.88
N ARG A 312 -19.77 -12.52 -7.81
CA ARG A 312 -20.02 -13.53 -6.77
C ARG A 312 -20.96 -12.97 -5.69
N GLN A 313 -21.79 -13.82 -5.12
CA GLN A 313 -22.72 -13.43 -4.06
C GLN A 313 -22.09 -13.58 -2.66
N PRO A 314 -22.02 -12.51 -1.85
CA PRO A 314 -21.60 -12.60 -0.45
C PRO A 314 -22.69 -13.26 0.38
N HIS A 315 -22.31 -14.17 1.28
CA HIS A 315 -23.27 -14.86 2.17
C HIS A 315 -23.20 -14.36 3.62
N THR A 316 -22.29 -13.45 3.94
CA THR A 316 -22.09 -12.95 5.31
C THR A 316 -21.78 -11.46 5.27
N ILE A 317 -22.46 -10.69 6.12
CA ILE A 317 -22.21 -9.27 6.34
C ILE A 317 -21.73 -9.04 7.79
N ARG A 318 -20.74 -8.17 7.95
CA ARG A 318 -20.10 -7.82 9.21
C ARG A 318 -20.05 -6.30 9.37
N LEU A 319 -20.40 -5.84 10.57
CA LEU A 319 -20.11 -4.48 11.04
C LEU A 319 -18.95 -4.54 12.02
N SER A 320 -17.98 -3.63 11.88
CA SER A 320 -16.90 -3.44 12.84
C SER A 320 -16.84 -1.98 13.30
N ILE A 321 -16.54 -1.77 14.58
CA ILE A 321 -16.43 -0.45 15.22
C ILE A 321 -15.11 -0.33 15.98
N ARG A 322 -14.69 0.92 16.25
CA ARG A 322 -13.66 1.22 17.25
C ARG A 322 -14.17 2.31 18.18
N GLN A 323 -14.28 2.01 19.46
CA GLN A 323 -14.60 3.02 20.48
C GLN A 323 -13.36 3.86 20.81
N PHE A 324 -13.55 5.12 21.19
CA PHE A 324 -12.50 5.96 21.74
C PHE A 324 -12.02 5.40 23.09
N SER A 325 -10.72 5.48 23.34
CA SER A 325 -10.12 5.14 24.63
C SER A 325 -8.97 6.09 24.92
N SER A 326 -8.97 6.70 26.11
CA SER A 326 -7.89 7.57 26.57
C SER A 326 -6.59 6.80 26.86
N SER A 327 -6.67 5.50 27.16
CA SER A 327 -5.53 4.66 27.53
C SER A 327 -4.92 3.89 26.35
N GLN A 328 -5.54 3.89 25.17
CA GLN A 328 -5.07 3.16 23.99
C GLN A 328 -5.20 4.01 22.72
N THR A 329 -4.07 4.53 22.24
CA THR A 329 -3.96 5.29 20.97
C THR A 329 -4.48 4.53 19.75
N TRP A 330 -4.45 3.19 19.80
CA TRP A 330 -5.06 2.31 18.80
C TRP A 330 -6.06 1.37 19.47
N GLY A 331 -7.20 1.94 19.87
CA GLY A 331 -8.27 1.22 20.58
C GLY A 331 -8.73 -0.07 19.91
N ARG A 332 -9.11 -1.05 20.74
CA ARG A 332 -9.60 -2.37 20.31
C ARG A 332 -10.76 -2.22 19.31
N ARG A 333 -10.63 -2.83 18.13
CA ARG A 333 -11.76 -3.00 17.20
C ARG A 333 -12.68 -4.11 17.72
N GLU A 334 -13.99 -3.86 17.66
CA GLU A 334 -15.04 -4.84 17.93
C GLU A 334 -15.81 -5.13 16.65
N SER A 335 -16.41 -6.32 16.52
CA SER A 335 -17.26 -6.63 15.37
C SER A 335 -18.37 -7.62 15.70
N ARG A 336 -19.42 -7.59 14.88
CA ARG A 336 -20.49 -8.59 14.84
C ARG A 336 -20.81 -8.88 13.37
N GLN A 337 -21.24 -10.09 13.09
CA GLN A 337 -21.61 -10.53 11.75
C GLN A 337 -22.86 -11.39 11.77
N CYS A 338 -23.54 -11.50 10.62
CA CYS A 338 -24.65 -12.42 10.42
C CYS A 338 -24.70 -12.93 8.97
N PRO A 339 -25.38 -14.05 8.70
CA PRO A 339 -25.74 -14.45 7.35
C PRO A 339 -26.61 -13.38 6.69
N LEU A 340 -26.45 -13.19 5.38
CA LEU A 340 -27.33 -12.34 4.61
C LEU A 340 -28.68 -13.05 4.34
N PRO A 341 -29.83 -12.41 4.60
CA PRO A 341 -31.14 -12.98 4.28
C PRO A 341 -31.29 -13.29 2.78
N PRO A 342 -31.86 -14.46 2.39
CA PRO A 342 -31.96 -14.86 0.98
C PRO A 342 -32.68 -13.86 0.07
N HIS A 343 -33.67 -13.13 0.59
CA HIS A 343 -34.39 -12.09 -0.15
C HIS A 343 -33.56 -10.83 -0.44
N LEU A 344 -32.45 -10.61 0.29
CA LEU A 344 -31.46 -9.57 -0.03
C LEU A 344 -30.40 -10.11 -1.01
N LEU A 345 -30.04 -11.39 -0.92
CA LEU A 345 -29.15 -12.04 -1.90
C LEU A 345 -29.70 -11.98 -3.32
N GLN A 346 -31.02 -12.13 -3.49
CA GLN A 346 -31.67 -12.00 -4.80
C GLN A 346 -31.64 -10.57 -5.37
N LYS A 347 -31.54 -9.55 -4.50
CA LYS A 347 -31.49 -8.13 -4.87
C LYS A 347 -30.06 -7.63 -5.14
N LEU A 348 -29.06 -8.26 -4.53
CA LEU A 348 -27.64 -8.01 -4.82
C LEU A 348 -27.36 -8.30 -6.31
N GLY A 349 -27.04 -7.25 -7.07
CA GLY A 349 -26.83 -7.28 -8.52
C GLY A 349 -28.02 -6.80 -9.37
N GLN A 350 -29.18 -6.49 -8.79
CA GLN A 350 -30.30 -5.86 -9.51
C GLN A 350 -30.17 -4.33 -9.49
N ALA A 351 -29.76 -3.74 -10.61
CA ALA A 351 -29.46 -2.31 -10.76
C ALA A 351 -30.61 -1.33 -10.39
N SER A 352 -31.85 -1.82 -10.32
CA SER A 352 -33.04 -1.04 -9.97
C SER A 352 -33.54 -1.25 -8.53
N SER A 353 -32.89 -2.10 -7.72
CA SER A 353 -33.38 -2.44 -6.38
C SER A 353 -32.76 -1.56 -5.30
N ASN A 354 -33.58 -0.82 -4.54
CA ASN A 354 -33.11 -0.03 -3.40
C ASN A 354 -32.80 -0.96 -2.21
N ILE A 355 -31.63 -1.58 -2.23
CA ILE A 355 -31.16 -2.55 -1.23
C ILE A 355 -30.46 -1.89 -0.03
N VAL A 356 -30.11 -0.60 -0.11
CA VAL A 356 -29.38 0.09 0.97
C VAL A 356 -30.18 0.11 2.28
N PRO A 357 -31.46 0.58 2.35
CA PRO A 357 -32.22 0.61 3.61
C PRO A 357 -32.29 -0.74 4.36
N PRO A 358 -32.65 -1.89 3.75
CA PRO A 358 -32.70 -3.15 4.49
C PRO A 358 -31.31 -3.69 4.91
N LEU A 359 -30.23 -3.29 4.23
CA LEU A 359 -28.86 -3.58 4.68
C LEU A 359 -28.46 -2.70 5.87
N VAL A 360 -28.84 -1.41 5.86
CA VAL A 360 -28.67 -0.49 6.98
C VAL A 360 -29.41 -1.01 8.20
N ASP A 361 -30.69 -1.37 8.08
CA ASP A 361 -31.47 -1.96 9.18
C ASP A 361 -30.82 -3.23 9.77
N LEU A 362 -30.20 -4.05 8.92
CA LEU A 362 -29.48 -5.24 9.34
C LEU A 362 -28.18 -4.89 10.09
N LEU A 363 -27.43 -3.91 9.60
CA LEU A 363 -26.21 -3.42 10.23
C LEU A 363 -26.49 -2.68 11.55
N MET A 364 -27.57 -1.90 11.65
CA MET A 364 -27.99 -1.26 12.90
C MET A 364 -28.40 -2.28 13.97
N LYS A 365 -28.98 -3.42 13.59
CA LYS A 365 -29.20 -4.57 14.50
C LYS A 365 -27.90 -5.23 14.97
N LEU A 366 -26.81 -5.12 14.22
CA LEU A 366 -25.47 -5.54 14.66
C LEU A 366 -24.81 -4.48 15.54
N PHE A 367 -25.00 -3.21 15.25
CA PHE A 367 -24.53 -2.07 16.04
C PHE A 367 -25.09 -2.10 17.47
N ARG A 368 -26.41 -2.24 17.64
CA ARG A 368 -27.09 -2.38 18.94
C ARG A 368 -26.73 -3.66 19.72
N LYS A 369 -25.92 -4.57 19.16
CA LYS A 369 -25.32 -5.74 19.85
C LYS A 369 -23.86 -5.51 20.28
N MET A 370 -23.33 -4.32 20.03
CA MET A 370 -21.99 -3.87 20.44
C MET A 370 -22.06 -2.64 21.34
N ILE A 371 -23.00 -1.73 21.10
CA ILE A 371 -23.19 -0.48 21.86
C ILE A 371 -24.56 -0.49 22.53
N ASP A 372 -24.58 -0.18 23.83
CA ASP A 372 -25.79 0.24 24.52
C ASP A 372 -26.08 1.71 24.17
N VAL A 373 -27.09 1.94 23.34
CA VAL A 373 -27.49 3.27 22.86
C VAL A 373 -28.17 4.13 23.91
N GLN A 374 -28.48 3.59 25.11
CA GLN A 374 -28.97 4.38 26.25
C GLN A 374 -27.84 5.09 26.99
N LEU A 375 -26.59 4.67 26.76
CA LEU A 375 -25.40 5.27 27.35
C LEU A 375 -24.65 6.15 26.33
N PRO A 376 -24.00 7.24 26.74
CA PRO A 376 -23.14 8.02 25.86
C PRO A 376 -22.00 7.16 25.30
N PHE A 377 -21.81 7.17 23.98
CA PHE A 377 -20.73 6.47 23.31
C PHE A 377 -19.92 7.42 22.41
N HIS A 378 -18.70 7.01 22.08
CA HIS A 378 -17.80 7.76 21.19
C HIS A 378 -17.07 6.77 20.28
N LEU A 379 -17.50 6.67 19.03
CA LEU A 379 -16.83 5.89 18.00
C LEU A 379 -15.75 6.72 17.28
N THR A 380 -14.74 6.05 16.77
CA THR A 380 -13.64 6.62 15.96
C THR A 380 -13.42 5.89 14.64
N LEU A 381 -14.18 4.82 14.37
CA LEU A 381 -14.16 4.06 13.13
C LEU A 381 -15.45 3.25 12.96
N LEU A 382 -15.95 3.18 11.73
CA LEU A 382 -16.96 2.23 11.26
C LEU A 382 -16.40 1.48 10.04
N SER A 383 -16.70 0.19 9.92
CA SER A 383 -16.38 -0.59 8.72
C SER A 383 -17.47 -1.62 8.43
N VAL A 384 -17.87 -1.68 7.16
CA VAL A 384 -18.80 -2.68 6.63
C VAL A 384 -18.00 -3.67 5.78
N CYS A 385 -18.25 -4.96 5.99
CA CYS A 385 -17.58 -6.03 5.26
C CYS A 385 -18.56 -7.11 4.79
N PHE A 386 -18.49 -7.43 3.51
CA PHE A 386 -19.11 -8.59 2.88
C PHE A 386 -18.06 -9.69 2.68
N SER A 387 -18.41 -10.91 3.06
CA SER A 387 -17.51 -12.08 3.04
C SER A 387 -18.29 -13.35 2.74
N ASN A 388 -17.60 -14.50 2.67
CA ASN A 388 -18.20 -15.79 2.27
C ASN A 388 -18.82 -15.67 0.87
N LEU A 389 -18.02 -15.20 -0.08
CA LEU A 389 -18.37 -15.01 -1.48
C LEU A 389 -18.48 -16.37 -2.16
N LYS A 390 -19.54 -16.59 -2.93
CA LYS A 390 -19.75 -17.82 -3.71
C LYS A 390 -20.18 -17.47 -5.12
N ASP A 391 -19.81 -18.31 -6.07
CA ASP A 391 -20.27 -18.18 -7.45
C ASP A 391 -21.80 -18.27 -7.51
N LEU A 392 -22.39 -17.56 -8.47
CA LEU A 392 -23.83 -17.60 -8.69
C LEU A 392 -24.25 -19.05 -8.99
N PRO A 393 -25.37 -19.55 -8.43
CA PRO A 393 -25.88 -20.87 -8.78
C PRO A 393 -26.16 -20.95 -10.28
N SER A 394 -25.31 -21.68 -11.01
CA SER A 394 -25.50 -21.82 -12.46
C SER A 394 -26.85 -22.49 -12.71
N SER A 395 -27.64 -21.95 -13.65
CA SER A 395 -28.97 -22.50 -14.00
C SER A 395 -28.94 -23.96 -14.51
N LYS A 396 -27.74 -24.52 -14.75
CA LYS A 396 -27.52 -25.93 -15.06
C LYS A 396 -27.66 -26.81 -13.80
N LYS A 397 -28.90 -27.08 -13.39
CA LYS A 397 -29.23 -28.33 -12.69
C LYS A 397 -28.91 -29.51 -13.62
N GLY A 398 -27.89 -30.31 -13.33
CA GLY A 398 -27.74 -31.62 -13.98
C GLY A 398 -26.35 -32.24 -13.99
N SER A 399 -26.26 -33.43 -13.38
CA SER A 399 -25.20 -34.45 -13.54
C SER A 399 -23.77 -34.12 -13.06
N ILE A 400 -23.31 -34.88 -12.05
CA ILE A 400 -22.08 -35.72 -11.98
C ILE A 400 -20.70 -35.21 -12.44
N GLY A 401 -20.58 -34.18 -13.29
CA GLY A 401 -19.31 -33.65 -13.80
C GLY A 401 -18.35 -33.10 -12.73
N PHE A 402 -18.83 -32.80 -11.53
CA PHE A 402 -17.98 -32.38 -10.40
C PHE A 402 -17.04 -33.51 -9.92
N TYR A 403 -17.51 -34.77 -9.91
CA TYR A 403 -16.69 -35.92 -9.52
C TYR A 403 -15.79 -36.41 -10.68
N LEU A 404 -16.24 -36.30 -11.93
CA LEU A 404 -15.44 -36.74 -13.09
C LEU A 404 -14.23 -35.83 -13.39
N LYS A 405 -14.16 -34.62 -12.83
CA LYS A 405 -13.03 -33.70 -13.06
C LYS A 405 -11.78 -34.03 -12.23
N GLN A 406 -11.83 -35.03 -11.33
CA GLN A 406 -10.67 -35.49 -10.56
C GLN A 406 -9.84 -36.60 -11.23
N MET A 407 -10.24 -37.10 -12.42
CA MET A 407 -9.48 -38.16 -13.12
C MET A 407 -9.37 -37.90 -14.63
N ALA A 408 -8.50 -36.97 -15.02
CA ALA A 408 -7.89 -36.92 -16.35
C ALA A 408 -6.52 -36.20 -16.30
N PRO A 409 -5.43 -36.77 -16.84
CA PRO A 409 -4.16 -36.07 -16.96
C PRO A 409 -4.24 -35.01 -18.07
N ALA A 410 -3.52 -33.90 -17.89
CA ALA A 410 -3.52 -32.79 -18.85
C ALA A 410 -2.78 -33.13 -20.15
N ALA A 411 -3.48 -33.68 -21.13
CA ALA A 411 -3.02 -33.72 -22.52
C ALA A 411 -3.18 -32.32 -23.14
N GLY A 412 -2.08 -31.74 -23.65
CA GLY A 412 -2.06 -30.35 -24.08
C GLY A 412 -2.66 -30.11 -25.48
N SER A 413 -3.09 -28.87 -25.73
CA SER A 413 -3.06 -28.28 -27.06
C SER A 413 -2.43 -26.89 -26.99
N GLY A 414 -1.23 -26.76 -27.54
CA GLY A 414 -0.49 -25.50 -27.53
C GLY A 414 -0.90 -24.60 -28.69
N LYS A 415 -1.38 -23.39 -28.41
CA LYS A 415 -1.26 -22.27 -29.35
C LYS A 415 -0.04 -21.44 -28.95
N ARG A 416 1.00 -21.51 -29.80
CA ARG A 416 2.23 -20.75 -29.65
C ARG A 416 1.95 -19.28 -29.99
N PHE A 417 2.30 -18.37 -29.09
CA PHE A 417 2.72 -17.02 -29.48
C PHE A 417 4.23 -16.95 -29.28
N PHE A 418 4.96 -16.80 -30.39
CA PHE A 418 6.38 -16.46 -30.39
C PHE A 418 6.47 -14.94 -30.61
N CYS A 419 6.91 -14.20 -29.59
CA CYS A 419 7.45 -12.85 -29.77
C CYS A 419 8.97 -12.93 -29.62
N THR A 420 9.65 -13.16 -30.73
CA THR A 420 11.09 -12.90 -30.85
C THR A 420 11.30 -11.41 -31.03
N PHE A 421 11.95 -10.76 -30.06
CA PHE A 421 12.44 -9.40 -30.20
C PHE A 421 13.78 -9.40 -30.94
N LEU A 422 13.86 -8.60 -32.01
CA LEU A 422 15.11 -8.08 -32.57
C LEU A 422 14.93 -6.56 -32.72
N PRO A 423 15.94 -5.74 -32.38
CA PRO A 423 15.89 -4.32 -32.65
C PRO A 423 16.23 -4.06 -34.13
N GLN A 424 15.43 -3.23 -34.80
CA GLN A 424 15.87 -2.51 -35.99
C GLN A 424 16.09 -1.06 -35.63
N GLU A 425 17.31 -0.58 -35.87
CA GLU A 425 17.56 0.82 -36.16
C GLU A 425 16.94 1.13 -37.54
N GLU A 426 16.30 2.29 -37.69
CA GLU A 426 16.16 2.91 -39.01
C GLU A 426 16.46 4.40 -38.93
N ASP A 427 17.05 4.88 -40.02
CA ASP A 427 17.81 6.12 -40.12
C ASP A 427 16.99 7.24 -40.79
N VAL A 428 17.52 8.46 -40.79
CA VAL A 428 16.83 9.67 -41.25
C VAL A 428 16.73 9.73 -42.78
N SER A 429 15.55 10.09 -43.31
CA SER A 429 15.47 10.81 -44.60
C SER A 429 14.23 11.72 -44.71
N GLN A 430 14.37 12.80 -45.47
CA GLN A 430 13.39 13.88 -45.64
C GLN A 430 12.48 13.64 -46.86
N GLY A 431 11.29 14.25 -46.87
CA GLY A 431 10.42 14.33 -48.05
C GLY A 431 9.29 15.34 -47.88
N GLU A 432 9.33 16.43 -48.64
CA GLU A 432 8.31 17.50 -48.66
C GLU A 432 7.08 17.11 -49.50
N GLY A 433 5.91 17.75 -49.27
CA GLY A 433 4.74 17.58 -50.15
C GLY A 433 3.44 18.23 -49.64
N THR A 434 3.13 19.44 -50.10
CA THR A 434 2.02 20.30 -49.63
C THR A 434 0.73 20.26 -50.46
N ALA A 435 -0.44 20.41 -49.82
CA ALA A 435 -1.60 21.27 -50.21
C ALA A 435 -2.73 21.13 -49.16
N SER A 436 -3.12 22.16 -48.39
CA SER A 436 -4.05 23.29 -48.72
C SER A 436 -5.50 22.83 -48.99
N TRP A 437 -6.58 23.40 -48.41
CA TRP A 437 -6.93 24.83 -48.38
C TRP A 437 -7.82 25.27 -47.19
N HIS A 438 -7.53 26.45 -46.61
CA HIS A 438 -8.41 27.62 -46.33
C HIS A 438 -9.86 27.47 -45.75
N GLN A 439 -10.48 28.41 -45.02
CA GLN A 439 -10.09 29.67 -44.33
C GLN A 439 -11.38 30.33 -43.78
N ASN A 440 -11.39 30.89 -42.55
CA ASN A 440 -11.84 32.28 -42.32
C ASN A 440 -11.65 32.80 -40.89
N CYS A 441 -11.47 34.12 -40.80
CA CYS A 441 -11.16 34.87 -39.58
C CYS A 441 -12.31 35.83 -39.22
N ASN A 442 -12.35 36.32 -37.96
CA ASN A 442 -12.14 37.75 -37.66
C ASN A 442 -12.28 38.12 -36.16
N SER A 443 -11.34 38.95 -35.69
CA SER A 443 -11.41 39.79 -34.46
C SER A 443 -12.08 41.15 -34.82
N PRO A 444 -11.94 42.33 -34.14
CA PRO A 444 -11.09 42.81 -33.01
C PRO A 444 -11.90 43.51 -31.87
N GLY A 445 -11.38 44.23 -30.85
CA GLY A 445 -10.02 44.46 -30.32
C GLY A 445 -9.90 45.68 -29.36
N THR A 446 -8.74 45.81 -28.68
CA THR A 446 -8.08 47.04 -28.13
C THR A 446 -8.58 47.84 -26.89
N THR A 447 -7.84 47.71 -25.79
CA THR A 447 -6.97 48.71 -25.10
C THR A 447 -7.50 50.08 -24.59
N LYS A 448 -7.31 50.38 -23.27
CA LYS A 448 -6.55 51.59 -22.77
C LYS A 448 -6.32 51.66 -21.23
N THR A 449 -5.32 52.47 -20.86
CA THR A 449 -4.71 52.67 -19.52
C THR A 449 -5.13 53.98 -18.82
N ARG A 450 -5.06 54.05 -17.47
CA ARG A 450 -4.70 55.29 -16.73
C ARG A 450 -4.18 55.03 -15.30
N LYS A 451 -3.55 56.04 -14.69
CA LYS A 451 -2.73 56.02 -13.45
C LYS A 451 -3.17 57.14 -12.48
N LEU A 452 -3.02 56.89 -11.16
CA LEU A 452 -2.72 57.81 -10.04
C LEU A 452 -3.54 59.10 -9.74
N SER A 453 -3.87 59.29 -8.45
CA SER A 453 -3.74 60.57 -7.70
C SER A 453 -3.77 60.33 -6.17
N GLU A 454 -3.19 61.26 -5.40
CA GLU A 454 -2.84 61.13 -3.96
C GLU A 454 -3.82 61.81 -2.97
N GLU A 455 -3.45 61.71 -1.68
CA GLU A 455 -3.73 62.56 -0.49
C GLU A 455 -4.37 61.80 0.71
N LYS A 456 -4.07 62.09 2.00
CA LYS A 456 -3.21 63.12 2.63
C LYS A 456 -2.61 62.59 3.97
N GLN A 457 -1.89 63.44 4.72
CA GLN A 457 -1.31 63.15 6.05
C GLN A 457 -1.92 64.00 7.18
N ASN A 458 -1.68 63.62 8.44
CA ASN A 458 -1.45 64.61 9.52
C ASN A 458 -0.54 64.04 10.64
N TYR A 459 0.24 64.93 11.27
CA TYR A 459 1.33 64.64 12.21
C TYR A 459 1.28 65.61 13.41
N VAL A 460 1.50 65.14 14.65
CA VAL A 460 1.87 66.00 15.80
C VAL A 460 3.00 65.32 16.63
N LYS A 461 3.73 66.11 17.45
CA LYS A 461 5.16 65.95 17.77
C LYS A 461 5.53 65.28 19.12
N LYS A 462 6.80 64.87 19.16
CA LYS A 462 7.64 64.36 20.28
C LYS A 462 7.68 65.18 21.59
N ALA A 463 8.00 64.49 22.69
CA ALA A 463 8.90 64.94 23.77
C ALA A 463 9.69 63.72 24.34
N ALA A 464 10.68 63.92 25.24
CA ALA A 464 11.81 63.00 25.44
C ALA A 464 11.89 62.21 26.78
N ILE A 465 12.87 61.29 26.81
CA ILE A 465 13.25 60.23 27.79
C ILE A 465 14.00 60.82 29.02
N PRO A 466 13.83 60.31 30.27
CA PRO A 466 14.74 59.28 30.82
C PRO A 466 14.09 58.16 31.67
N ASP A 467 14.14 56.96 31.11
CA ASP A 467 14.79 55.75 31.65
C ASP A 467 14.60 55.36 33.14
N PHE A 468 13.92 54.22 33.37
CA PHE A 468 14.25 53.30 34.49
C PHE A 468 13.93 51.84 34.13
N SER A 469 14.97 51.02 34.21
CA SER A 469 15.10 49.63 33.76
C SER A 469 14.06 48.59 34.21
N PHE A 470 13.55 47.87 33.20
CA PHE A 470 13.47 46.40 33.11
C PHE A 470 12.91 45.54 34.26
N HIS A 471 11.66 45.07 34.06
CA HIS A 471 11.35 43.65 34.18
C HIS A 471 10.71 43.15 32.86
N LEU A 472 11.35 42.19 32.20
CA LEU A 472 10.98 41.72 30.86
C LEU A 472 9.76 40.80 30.88
N PHE A 473 8.62 41.31 30.39
CA PHE A 473 7.60 40.44 29.79
C PHE A 473 8.06 39.95 28.40
N PRO A 474 7.78 38.70 27.99
CA PRO A 474 8.21 38.21 26.67
C PRO A 474 7.40 38.83 25.53
N GLU A 475 8.07 39.23 24.44
CA GLU A 475 7.53 39.95 23.27
C GLU A 475 6.51 39.18 22.40
N ALA A 476 5.92 38.09 22.88
CA ALA A 476 5.15 37.13 22.07
C ALA A 476 3.74 36.83 22.61
N ILE A 477 3.24 37.59 23.59
CA ILE A 477 1.89 37.42 24.14
C ILE A 477 1.09 38.70 23.97
N ASP A 478 -0.01 38.61 23.22
CA ASP A 478 -1.00 39.67 23.10
C ASP A 478 -1.70 39.90 24.45
N GLN A 479 -1.66 41.13 24.96
CA GLN A 479 -2.16 41.48 26.29
C GLN A 479 -3.69 41.57 26.38
N GLU A 480 -4.40 41.70 25.25
CA GLU A 480 -5.86 41.67 25.24
C GLU A 480 -6.31 40.20 25.28
N VAL A 481 -5.72 39.35 24.44
CA VAL A 481 -5.97 37.90 24.43
C VAL A 481 -5.63 37.24 25.77
N PHE A 482 -4.54 37.63 26.43
CA PHE A 482 -4.14 37.04 27.72
C PHE A 482 -5.17 37.28 28.84
N LYS A 483 -5.89 38.42 28.81
CA LYS A 483 -6.89 38.78 29.84
C LYS A 483 -8.20 38.01 29.69
N GLU A 484 -8.49 37.47 28.50
CA GLU A 484 -9.68 36.66 28.25
C GLU A 484 -9.51 35.17 28.61
N LEU A 485 -8.28 34.75 28.95
CA LEU A 485 -7.99 33.36 29.32
C LEU A 485 -8.49 33.02 30.74
N PRO A 486 -8.96 31.78 30.99
CA PRO A 486 -9.20 31.25 32.33
C PRO A 486 -8.00 31.38 33.27
N GLU A 487 -8.24 31.61 34.57
CA GLU A 487 -7.19 31.87 35.57
C GLU A 487 -6.15 30.76 35.72
N ASP A 488 -6.55 29.51 35.53
CA ASP A 488 -5.68 28.33 35.55
C ASP A 488 -4.68 28.36 34.39
N ILE A 489 -5.13 28.73 33.19
CA ILE A 489 -4.28 28.88 32.00
C ILE A 489 -3.37 30.12 32.13
N GLN A 490 -3.86 31.23 32.69
CA GLN A 490 -3.02 32.40 32.98
C GLN A 490 -1.86 32.04 33.94
N LYS A 491 -2.15 31.24 34.98
CA LYS A 491 -1.14 30.77 35.95
C LYS A 491 -0.15 29.79 35.32
N GLU A 492 -0.59 28.90 34.44
CA GLU A 492 0.28 27.96 33.72
C GLU A 492 1.27 28.69 32.79
N ILE A 493 0.79 29.66 32.00
CA ILE A 493 1.62 30.47 31.09
C ILE A 493 2.68 31.28 31.86
N LEU A 494 2.32 31.82 33.03
CA LEU A 494 3.26 32.55 33.90
C LEU A 494 4.27 31.63 34.63
N CYS A 495 3.90 30.37 34.89
CA CYS A 495 4.74 29.42 35.60
C CYS A 495 5.70 28.62 34.67
N GLY A 496 5.38 28.52 33.38
CA GLY A 496 6.10 27.70 32.38
C GLY A 496 7.52 28.12 31.99
N LYS A 497 8.20 29.00 32.75
CA LYS A 497 9.58 29.47 32.49
C LYS A 497 10.61 29.11 33.56
N SER A 498 10.44 27.96 34.22
CA SER A 498 11.51 27.39 35.05
C SER A 498 11.58 25.86 34.94
N LYS A 499 12.03 25.39 33.77
CA LYS A 499 12.72 24.11 33.53
C LYS A 499 13.29 24.05 32.12
#